data_AF-A0A2D3RE42-F1
#
_entry.id   AF-A0A2D3RE42-F1
#
_cell.length_a   1.000
_cell.length_b   1.000
_cell.length_c   1.000
_cell.angle_alpha   90.00
_cell.angle_beta   90.00
_cell.angle_gamma   90.00
#
_symmetry.space_group_name_H-M   'P 1'
#
loop_
_entity.id
_entity.type
_entity.pdbx_description
1 polymer ?
#
loop_
_entity_poly.entity_id
_entity_poly.type
_entity_poly.pdbx_seq_one_letter_code
_entity_poly.pdbx_strand_id
1 'polypeptide(L)'
;MKKFGITILLASLLASTPASAQSADVDKRVDRLEQEMRAVQRKIFPGGSTRYFEPEITAENGPASPAASVTTSAVSDLIARVDALERSLANLTGQVEENGFRLKKLEDRMAAAAAPAATLPAAGVSGSTPKSTPAPATEAAPDPQRVVGVAAIVMPETGDAGEDAYIYGYRLWDAKFYPEAQAQLKKMVEDHPSHRRASFAQNLLGRAYLDDGKPALASVALYENYQKRPRGERAPDSLYFLSTALVQLGKKADACRVLAEMQDVYPEVASGRLADRVTSGKAAANCK
;
A
#
# COMPACT_ATOMS: atom_id res chain seq x y z
N MET A 1 45.66 11.68 44.23
CA MET A 1 46.10 10.85 43.07
C MET A 1 45.18 9.65 43.03
N LYS A 2 44.60 9.15 41.93
CA LYS A 2 44.76 9.39 40.47
C LYS A 2 43.42 9.86 39.83
N LYS A 3 43.49 10.37 38.59
CA LYS A 3 42.34 10.80 37.76
C LYS A 3 42.00 9.71 36.73
N PHE A 4 40.75 9.65 36.26
CA PHE A 4 40.33 9.48 34.85
C PHE A 4 38.80 9.72 34.75
N GLY A 5 38.28 10.11 33.58
CA GLY A 5 36.84 10.35 33.32
C GLY A 5 36.58 10.41 31.80
N ILE A 6 35.37 10.82 31.35
CA ILE A 6 34.97 11.45 30.04
C ILE A 6 33.52 11.10 29.57
N THR A 7 32.62 12.13 29.57
CA THR A 7 31.49 12.52 28.63
C THR A 7 30.39 11.54 28.10
N ILE A 8 29.21 11.88 27.51
CA ILE A 8 28.22 13.03 27.39
C ILE A 8 26.98 12.49 26.55
N LEU A 9 25.70 12.93 26.74
CA LEU A 9 24.69 13.39 25.71
C LEU A 9 23.19 13.49 26.19
N LEU A 10 22.27 14.01 25.34
CA LEU A 10 21.04 14.81 25.65
C LEU A 10 19.86 14.63 24.63
N ALA A 11 18.55 14.90 24.97
CA ALA A 11 17.44 15.46 24.10
C ALA A 11 15.93 15.15 24.53
N SER A 12 14.90 15.83 23.94
CA SER A 12 13.46 15.95 24.41
C SER A 12 12.36 16.34 23.33
N LEU A 13 11.04 16.57 23.70
CA LEU A 13 9.79 17.08 22.94
C LEU A 13 8.79 16.05 22.26
N LEU A 14 7.59 16.35 21.63
CA LEU A 14 6.24 16.96 22.01
C LEU A 14 5.04 16.59 21.00
N ALA A 15 3.72 16.89 21.21
CA ALA A 15 2.55 16.40 20.34
C ALA A 15 1.09 17.08 20.42
N SER A 16 0.17 16.97 19.39
CA SER A 16 -1.21 17.65 19.23
C SER A 16 -2.34 17.00 18.27
N THR A 17 -3.67 17.36 18.31
CA THR A 17 -4.90 16.75 17.57
C THR A 17 -5.88 17.73 16.83
N PRO A 18 -6.85 17.34 15.90
CA PRO A 18 -8.36 17.46 16.13
C PRO A 18 -9.48 16.79 15.17
N ALA A 19 -10.70 16.46 15.72
CA ALA A 19 -12.16 16.60 15.28
C ALA A 19 -12.90 16.11 13.95
N SER A 20 -14.26 15.92 13.97
CA SER A 20 -15.22 15.76 12.79
C SER A 20 -16.77 15.80 13.06
N ALA A 21 -17.63 16.23 12.08
CA ALA A 21 -19.13 16.03 12.02
C ALA A 21 -19.81 16.42 10.66
N GLN A 22 -20.47 15.51 9.91
CA GLN A 22 -21.11 15.79 8.58
C GLN A 22 -22.30 14.85 8.11
N SER A 23 -23.01 14.13 8.99
CA SER A 23 -23.75 12.90 8.59
C SER A 23 -25.11 13.03 7.86
N ALA A 24 -25.95 14.05 8.11
CA ALA A 24 -27.39 13.96 7.83
C ALA A 24 -27.84 13.98 6.35
N ASP A 25 -27.04 14.53 5.42
CA ASP A 25 -27.37 14.54 3.98
C ASP A 25 -26.99 13.22 3.27
N VAL A 26 -26.25 12.35 3.95
CA VAL A 26 -25.79 11.07 3.40
C VAL A 26 -26.95 10.06 3.36
N ASP A 27 -27.72 9.95 4.43
CA ASP A 27 -28.74 8.90 4.60
C ASP A 27 -29.83 8.95 3.50
N LYS A 28 -30.34 10.14 3.19
CA LYS A 28 -31.37 10.32 2.12
C LYS A 28 -30.89 9.91 0.72
N ARG A 29 -29.57 9.86 0.50
CA ARG A 29 -28.97 9.42 -0.78
C ARG A 29 -28.77 7.90 -0.81
N VAL A 30 -28.64 7.25 0.33
CA VAL A 30 -28.53 5.79 0.46
C VAL A 30 -29.86 5.11 0.11
N ASP A 31 -30.97 5.57 0.68
CA ASP A 31 -32.30 4.96 0.46
C ASP A 31 -32.70 4.87 -1.03
N ARG A 32 -32.32 5.86 -1.83
CA ARG A 32 -32.60 5.88 -3.29
C ARG A 32 -31.77 4.84 -4.04
N LEU A 33 -30.51 4.64 -3.66
CA LEU A 33 -29.61 3.66 -4.28
C LEU A 33 -30.06 2.21 -4.02
N GLU A 34 -30.64 1.94 -2.85
CA GLU A 34 -31.15 0.59 -2.53
C GLU A 34 -32.34 0.16 -3.39
N GLN A 35 -33.23 1.09 -3.78
CA GLN A 35 -34.39 0.77 -4.62
C GLN A 35 -33.98 0.42 -6.05
N GLU A 36 -33.02 1.17 -6.63
CA GLU A 36 -32.53 0.90 -7.98
C GLU A 36 -31.78 -0.44 -8.08
N MET A 37 -31.00 -0.80 -7.05
CA MET A 37 -30.30 -2.09 -6.98
C MET A 37 -31.25 -3.30 -7.03
N ARG A 38 -32.40 -3.25 -6.34
CA ARG A 38 -33.39 -4.35 -6.35
C ARG A 38 -34.08 -4.51 -7.71
N ALA A 39 -34.27 -3.41 -8.45
CA ALA A 39 -34.85 -3.45 -9.79
C ALA A 39 -33.91 -4.13 -10.80
N VAL A 40 -32.59 -3.91 -10.68
CA VAL A 40 -31.57 -4.55 -11.52
C VAL A 40 -31.56 -6.06 -11.31
N GLN A 41 -31.49 -6.56 -10.08
CA GLN A 41 -31.41 -8.01 -9.79
C GLN A 41 -32.54 -8.83 -10.42
N ARG A 42 -33.77 -8.30 -10.48
CA ARG A 42 -34.91 -9.00 -11.08
C ARG A 42 -34.80 -9.14 -12.61
N LYS A 43 -33.97 -8.34 -13.27
CA LYS A 43 -33.82 -8.32 -14.75
C LYS A 43 -32.74 -9.27 -15.27
N ILE A 44 -31.77 -9.67 -14.42
CA ILE A 44 -30.62 -10.51 -14.81
C ILE A 44 -30.81 -12.03 -14.56
N PHE A 45 -31.93 -12.48 -13.98
CA PHE A 45 -32.21 -13.92 -13.78
C PHE A 45 -33.67 -14.35 -14.09
N PRO A 46 -34.11 -14.34 -15.35
CA PRO A 46 -35.39 -14.90 -15.76
C PRO A 46 -35.30 -16.42 -16.01
N GLY A 47 -35.17 -17.21 -14.94
CA GLY A 47 -35.44 -18.67 -14.93
C GLY A 47 -34.30 -19.59 -15.42
N GLY A 48 -33.89 -20.54 -14.57
CA GLY A 48 -33.01 -21.65 -14.94
C GLY A 48 -33.64 -22.99 -14.58
N SER A 49 -33.66 -23.94 -15.52
CA SER A 49 -34.09 -25.34 -15.28
C SER A 49 -33.31 -26.31 -16.16
N THR A 50 -33.09 -27.52 -15.67
CA THR A 50 -32.11 -28.49 -16.19
C THR A 50 -32.77 -29.63 -16.99
N ARG A 51 -32.33 -29.89 -18.23
CA ARG A 51 -32.57 -31.16 -18.95
C ARG A 51 -31.44 -31.56 -19.92
N TYR A 52 -30.95 -32.78 -19.73
CA TYR A 52 -30.30 -33.77 -20.61
C TYR A 52 -29.93 -33.42 -22.07
N PHE A 53 -28.71 -33.84 -22.47
CA PHE A 53 -28.42 -34.57 -23.73
C PHE A 53 -27.16 -35.45 -23.55
N GLU A 54 -27.10 -36.59 -24.24
CA GLU A 54 -25.96 -37.54 -24.25
C GLU A 54 -24.93 -37.22 -25.36
N PRO A 55 -23.67 -37.71 -25.27
CA PRO A 55 -22.65 -37.51 -26.30
C PRO A 55 -22.54 -38.69 -27.27
N GLU A 56 -22.80 -38.45 -28.56
CA GLU A 56 -22.49 -39.42 -29.62
C GLU A 56 -21.89 -38.69 -30.83
N ILE A 57 -20.56 -38.81 -31.01
CA ILE A 57 -19.84 -38.35 -32.21
C ILE A 57 -18.87 -39.45 -32.65
N THR A 58 -19.12 -39.96 -33.85
CA THR A 58 -18.32 -40.94 -34.58
C THR A 58 -16.95 -40.35 -34.97
N ALA A 59 -15.89 -41.16 -34.92
CA ALA A 59 -14.58 -40.77 -35.42
C ALA A 59 -14.48 -40.91 -36.95
N GLU A 60 -14.08 -39.84 -37.63
CA GLU A 60 -13.79 -39.85 -39.08
C GLU A 60 -12.27 -39.70 -39.31
N ASN A 61 -11.70 -40.58 -40.14
CA ASN A 61 -10.27 -40.62 -40.43
C ASN A 61 -9.88 -39.61 -41.53
N GLY A 62 -9.34 -38.46 -41.14
CA GLY A 62 -8.62 -37.54 -42.03
C GLY A 62 -7.12 -37.90 -42.18
N PRO A 63 -6.46 -37.49 -43.28
CA PRO A 63 -5.06 -37.86 -43.55
C PRO A 63 -4.06 -37.18 -42.60
N ALA A 64 -2.89 -37.80 -42.47
CA ALA A 64 -1.87 -37.44 -41.47
C ALA A 64 -1.34 -36.00 -41.58
N SER A 65 -1.35 -35.27 -40.46
CA SER A 65 -0.50 -34.09 -40.26
C SER A 65 0.96 -34.49 -40.06
N PRO A 66 1.93 -33.78 -40.64
CA PRO A 66 3.34 -33.95 -40.31
C PRO A 66 3.61 -33.47 -38.88
N ALA A 67 4.45 -34.20 -38.16
CA ALA A 67 4.92 -33.81 -36.84
C ALA A 67 6.00 -32.71 -36.91
N ALA A 68 6.19 -32.02 -35.76
CA ALA A 68 7.29 -31.11 -35.44
C ALA A 68 7.36 -29.72 -36.14
N SER A 69 6.71 -28.73 -35.51
CA SER A 69 7.07 -27.29 -35.60
C SER A 69 6.81 -26.47 -34.32
N VAL A 70 6.12 -27.03 -33.32
CA VAL A 70 5.61 -26.29 -32.13
C VAL A 70 6.72 -25.72 -31.23
N THR A 71 7.89 -26.36 -31.20
CA THR A 71 9.05 -25.91 -30.41
C THR A 71 9.65 -24.61 -30.94
N THR A 72 9.75 -24.46 -32.26
CA THR A 72 10.29 -23.25 -32.90
C THR A 72 9.38 -22.05 -32.68
N SER A 73 8.05 -22.22 -32.78
CA SER A 73 7.09 -21.14 -32.56
C SER A 73 7.08 -20.64 -31.11
N ALA A 74 7.19 -21.55 -30.13
CA ALA A 74 7.26 -21.18 -28.72
C ALA A 74 8.53 -20.39 -28.37
N VAL A 75 9.68 -20.75 -28.97
CA VAL A 75 10.92 -19.99 -28.81
C VAL A 75 10.82 -18.61 -29.47
N SER A 76 10.19 -18.48 -30.65
CA SER A 76 9.98 -17.18 -31.28
C SER A 76 9.01 -16.26 -30.50
N ASP A 77 7.97 -16.81 -29.87
CA ASP A 77 7.06 -16.04 -29.01
C ASP A 77 7.78 -15.58 -27.73
N LEU A 78 8.63 -16.44 -27.13
CA LEU A 78 9.45 -16.03 -25.98
C LEU A 78 10.41 -14.87 -26.34
N ILE A 79 11.07 -14.92 -27.50
CA ILE A 79 11.93 -13.82 -27.98
C ILE A 79 11.10 -12.55 -28.19
N ALA A 80 9.93 -12.63 -28.85
CA ALA A 80 9.04 -11.48 -29.04
C ALA A 80 8.54 -10.87 -27.71
N ARG A 81 8.34 -11.69 -26.67
CA ARG A 81 7.99 -11.23 -25.33
C ARG A 81 9.16 -10.57 -24.61
N VAL A 82 10.39 -11.07 -24.76
CA VAL A 82 11.61 -10.41 -24.22
C VAL A 82 11.80 -9.05 -24.87
N ASP A 83 11.74 -8.96 -26.21
CA ASP A 83 11.72 -7.71 -26.97
C ASP A 83 10.66 -6.71 -26.47
N ALA A 84 9.46 -7.19 -26.13
CA ALA A 84 8.38 -6.36 -25.60
C ALA A 84 8.65 -5.88 -24.18
N LEU A 85 9.24 -6.73 -23.32
CA LEU A 85 9.66 -6.37 -21.97
C LEU A 85 10.81 -5.36 -21.98
N GLU A 86 11.80 -5.51 -22.85
CA GLU A 86 12.90 -4.55 -23.01
C GLU A 86 12.39 -3.16 -23.46
N ARG A 87 11.47 -3.12 -24.43
CA ARG A 87 10.80 -1.87 -24.84
C ARG A 87 9.96 -1.26 -23.72
N SER A 88 9.31 -2.09 -22.90
CA SER A 88 8.54 -1.63 -21.74
C SER A 88 9.45 -1.03 -20.66
N LEU A 89 10.58 -1.67 -20.37
CA LEU A 89 11.60 -1.15 -19.44
C LEU A 89 12.19 0.17 -19.94
N ALA A 90 12.55 0.28 -21.22
CA ALA A 90 13.04 1.53 -21.81
C ALA A 90 12.01 2.67 -21.69
N ASN A 91 10.73 2.38 -21.91
CA ASN A 91 9.63 3.36 -21.76
C ASN A 91 9.41 3.77 -20.29
N LEU A 92 9.49 2.83 -19.35
CA LEU A 92 9.38 3.13 -17.92
C LEU A 92 10.55 4.00 -17.43
N THR A 93 11.79 3.69 -17.83
CA THR A 93 12.96 4.54 -17.54
C THR A 93 12.76 5.96 -18.10
N GLY A 94 12.26 6.10 -19.34
CA GLY A 94 11.92 7.40 -19.91
C GLY A 94 10.90 8.19 -19.09
N GLN A 95 9.86 7.52 -18.59
CA GLN A 95 8.85 8.15 -17.70
C GLN A 95 9.41 8.49 -16.32
N VAL A 96 10.34 7.70 -15.77
CA VAL A 96 11.01 8.02 -14.48
C VAL A 96 11.88 9.27 -14.63
N GLU A 97 12.67 9.37 -15.69
CA GLU A 97 13.48 10.55 -15.99
C GLU A 97 12.61 11.82 -16.21
N GLU A 98 11.50 11.71 -16.95
CA GLU A 98 10.57 12.83 -17.16
C GLU A 98 9.94 13.29 -15.84
N ASN A 99 9.50 12.35 -14.98
CA ASN A 99 8.94 12.66 -13.67
C ASN A 99 9.98 13.25 -12.72
N GLY A 100 11.21 12.73 -12.70
CA GLY A 100 12.32 13.26 -11.92
C GLY A 100 12.69 14.69 -12.32
N PHE A 101 12.78 14.97 -13.62
CA PHE A 101 12.98 16.33 -14.14
C PHE A 101 11.83 17.27 -13.78
N ARG A 102 10.58 16.79 -13.87
CA ARG A 102 9.38 17.55 -13.51
C ARG A 102 9.34 17.90 -12.01
N LEU A 103 9.70 16.96 -11.14
CA LEU A 103 9.81 17.20 -9.69
C LEU A 103 10.90 18.21 -9.38
N LYS A 104 12.11 18.04 -9.93
CA LYS A 104 13.21 19.01 -9.76
C LYS A 104 12.82 20.43 -10.20
N LYS A 105 12.10 20.56 -11.31
CA LYS A 105 11.59 21.86 -11.81
C LYS A 105 10.51 22.47 -10.91
N LEU A 106 9.79 21.67 -10.11
CA LEU A 106 8.88 22.15 -9.08
C LEU A 106 9.66 22.60 -7.83
N GLU A 107 10.66 21.82 -7.40
CA GLU A 107 11.57 22.18 -6.30
C GLU A 107 12.31 23.49 -6.57
N ASP A 108 12.90 23.65 -7.76
CA ASP A 108 13.58 24.88 -8.18
C ASP A 108 12.63 26.10 -8.15
N ARG A 109 11.37 25.91 -8.54
CA ARG A 109 10.33 26.96 -8.46
C ARG A 109 9.93 27.29 -7.02
N MET A 110 9.85 26.29 -6.15
CA MET A 110 9.56 26.49 -4.73
C MET A 110 10.72 27.18 -4.02
N ALA A 111 11.97 26.82 -4.33
CA ALA A 111 13.17 27.47 -3.83
C ALA A 111 13.26 28.93 -4.29
N ALA A 112 12.95 29.22 -5.56
CA ALA A 112 12.88 30.58 -6.09
C ALA A 112 11.76 31.43 -5.45
N ALA A 113 10.63 30.80 -5.07
CA ALA A 113 9.52 31.46 -4.38
C ALA A 113 9.75 31.67 -2.87
N ALA A 114 10.74 31.00 -2.28
CA ALA A 114 11.01 31.03 -0.84
C ALA A 114 11.99 32.16 -0.39
N ALA A 115 12.40 33.05 -1.29
CA ALA A 115 13.41 34.08 -1.01
C ALA A 115 12.84 35.52 -1.04
N PRO A 116 12.58 36.14 0.12
CA PRO A 116 12.43 37.59 0.25
C PRO A 116 13.68 38.27 0.85
N ALA A 117 13.90 39.51 0.40
CA ALA A 117 15.02 40.42 0.66
C ALA A 117 15.67 40.50 2.05
N ALA A 118 17.02 40.60 2.09
CA ALA A 118 17.77 41.47 3.02
C ALA A 118 19.23 41.77 2.58
N THR A 119 19.65 43.01 2.83
CA THR A 119 21.01 43.59 2.67
C THR A 119 21.74 43.67 4.03
N LEU A 120 23.05 43.93 4.24
CA LEU A 120 24.24 44.34 3.44
C LEU A 120 25.48 43.52 3.96
N PRO A 121 26.71 43.64 3.41
CA PRO A 121 27.81 42.68 3.65
C PRO A 121 28.85 43.06 4.73
N ALA A 122 29.59 42.06 5.23
CA ALA A 122 30.91 42.20 5.87
C ALA A 122 31.75 40.91 5.67
N ALA A 123 33.08 41.03 5.60
CA ALA A 123 34.00 39.96 5.15
C ALA A 123 34.66 39.16 6.30
N GLY A 124 35.11 37.92 6.04
CA GLY A 124 35.80 37.09 7.04
C GLY A 124 36.31 35.70 6.57
N VAL A 125 37.39 35.70 5.78
CA VAL A 125 38.42 34.64 5.57
C VAL A 125 38.07 33.13 5.44
N SER A 126 38.40 32.60 4.25
CA SER A 126 38.98 31.28 3.90
C SER A 126 38.82 30.03 4.79
N GLY A 127 38.36 28.93 4.18
CA GLY A 127 38.37 27.58 4.76
C GLY A 127 37.89 26.48 3.80
N SER A 128 38.64 26.20 2.72
CA SER A 128 38.25 25.19 1.72
C SER A 128 38.28 23.76 2.26
N THR A 129 37.13 23.08 2.28
CA THR A 129 37.04 21.61 2.19
C THR A 129 35.85 21.21 1.29
N PRO A 130 35.93 20.11 0.51
CA PRO A 130 34.90 19.80 -0.48
C PRO A 130 33.59 19.33 0.13
N LYS A 131 32.49 19.88 -0.38
CA LYS A 131 31.11 19.45 -0.12
C LYS A 131 30.92 17.99 -0.53
N SER A 132 30.71 17.09 0.44
CA SER A 132 30.16 15.76 0.16
C SER A 132 28.68 15.91 -0.20
N THR A 133 28.41 16.05 -1.50
CA THR A 133 27.08 15.83 -2.06
C THR A 133 26.70 14.38 -1.76
N PRO A 134 25.54 14.10 -1.11
CA PRO A 134 25.01 12.75 -1.07
C PRO A 134 24.82 12.29 -2.51
N ALA A 135 25.53 11.24 -2.92
CA ALA A 135 25.29 10.64 -4.23
C ALA A 135 23.80 10.27 -4.32
N PRO A 136 23.10 10.57 -5.42
CA PRO A 136 21.76 10.07 -5.61
C PRO A 136 21.82 8.55 -5.46
N ALA A 137 20.98 8.01 -4.57
CA ALA A 137 20.86 6.57 -4.44
C ALA A 137 20.44 6.03 -5.81
N THR A 138 21.37 5.35 -6.49
CA THR A 138 21.05 4.61 -7.70
C THR A 138 19.89 3.68 -7.35
N GLU A 139 18.74 3.89 -7.97
CA GLU A 139 17.62 2.97 -7.87
C GLU A 139 18.14 1.64 -8.42
N ALA A 140 18.44 0.72 -7.50
CA ALA A 140 19.13 -0.49 -7.84
C ALA A 140 18.25 -1.28 -8.81
N ALA A 141 18.83 -1.69 -9.95
CA ALA A 141 18.16 -2.60 -10.88
C ALA A 141 17.59 -3.78 -10.07
N PRO A 142 16.32 -4.17 -10.30
CA PRO A 142 15.63 -5.10 -9.43
C PRO A 142 16.42 -6.40 -9.30
N ASP A 143 16.77 -6.74 -8.06
CA ASP A 143 17.59 -7.92 -7.73
C ASP A 143 17.01 -9.17 -8.43
N PRO A 144 17.77 -9.83 -9.32
CA PRO A 144 17.28 -11.01 -10.04
C PRO A 144 16.75 -12.11 -9.12
N GLN A 145 17.30 -12.26 -7.90
CA GLN A 145 16.82 -13.25 -6.93
C GLN A 145 15.45 -12.86 -6.37
N ARG A 146 15.23 -11.57 -6.11
CA ARG A 146 13.92 -11.01 -5.72
C ARG A 146 12.88 -11.19 -6.83
N VAL A 147 13.23 -10.91 -8.09
CA VAL A 147 12.33 -11.09 -9.25
C VAL A 147 11.88 -12.56 -9.37
N VAL A 148 12.81 -13.51 -9.28
CA VAL A 148 12.48 -14.95 -9.29
C VAL A 148 11.64 -15.36 -8.07
N GLY A 149 11.95 -14.83 -6.89
CA GLY A 149 11.19 -15.08 -5.66
C GLY A 149 9.74 -14.60 -5.73
N VAL A 150 9.51 -13.43 -6.30
CA VAL A 150 8.16 -12.87 -6.54
C VAL A 150 7.42 -13.69 -7.60
N ALA A 151 8.09 -14.08 -8.70
CA ALA A 151 7.49 -14.88 -9.77
C ALA A 151 7.06 -16.29 -9.32
N ALA A 152 7.68 -16.83 -8.25
CA ALA A 152 7.26 -18.10 -7.64
C ALA A 152 5.95 -17.98 -6.83
N ILE A 153 5.50 -16.77 -6.50
CA ILE A 153 4.25 -16.54 -5.75
C ILE A 153 3.11 -16.39 -6.76
N VAL A 154 2.32 -17.45 -6.91
CA VAL A 154 1.19 -17.47 -7.85
C VAL A 154 0.00 -16.70 -7.29
N MET A 155 -0.58 -15.80 -8.10
CA MET A 155 -1.89 -15.19 -7.83
C MET A 155 -2.99 -16.25 -8.02
N PRO A 156 -3.96 -16.40 -7.10
CA PRO A 156 -5.08 -17.30 -7.34
C PRO A 156 -5.96 -16.81 -8.49
N GLU A 157 -6.66 -17.73 -9.14
CA GLU A 157 -7.65 -17.45 -10.19
C GLU A 157 -8.96 -18.16 -9.82
N THR A 158 -9.64 -17.68 -8.78
CA THR A 158 -10.89 -18.29 -8.28
C THR A 158 -12.15 -17.72 -8.91
N GLY A 159 -12.02 -16.60 -9.65
CA GLY A 159 -13.12 -15.87 -10.27
C GLY A 159 -13.64 -14.71 -9.43
N ASP A 160 -13.21 -14.57 -8.17
CA ASP A 160 -13.37 -13.36 -7.37
C ASP A 160 -12.05 -12.57 -7.41
N ALA A 161 -11.92 -11.68 -8.40
CA ALA A 161 -10.72 -10.85 -8.56
C ALA A 161 -10.36 -10.02 -7.33
N GLY A 162 -11.33 -9.62 -6.49
CA GLY A 162 -11.09 -8.87 -5.26
C GLY A 162 -10.51 -9.75 -4.14
N GLU A 163 -11.01 -10.98 -4.00
CA GLU A 163 -10.47 -11.97 -3.07
C GLU A 163 -9.08 -12.46 -3.54
N ASP A 164 -8.93 -12.76 -4.83
CA ASP A 164 -7.68 -13.20 -5.47
C ASP A 164 -6.57 -12.16 -5.33
N ALA A 165 -6.86 -10.88 -5.63
CA ALA A 165 -5.92 -9.78 -5.49
C ALA A 165 -5.49 -9.55 -4.03
N TYR A 166 -6.41 -9.73 -3.06
CA TYR A 166 -6.09 -9.65 -1.63
C TYR A 166 -5.24 -10.84 -1.17
N ILE A 167 -5.58 -12.07 -1.55
CA ILE A 167 -4.81 -13.27 -1.20
C ILE A 167 -3.39 -13.19 -1.78
N TYR A 168 -3.23 -12.70 -3.00
CA TYR A 168 -1.91 -12.51 -3.60
C TYR A 168 -1.09 -11.45 -2.87
N GLY A 169 -1.68 -10.28 -2.57
CA GLY A 169 -1.04 -9.26 -1.73
C GLY A 169 -0.66 -9.76 -0.33
N TYR A 170 -1.48 -10.65 0.26
CA TYR A 170 -1.16 -11.33 1.51
C TYR A 170 0.04 -12.29 1.36
N ARG A 171 0.08 -13.12 0.31
CA ARG A 171 1.20 -14.05 0.06
C ARG A 171 2.52 -13.31 -0.12
N LEU A 172 2.51 -12.18 -0.84
CA LEU A 172 3.69 -11.32 -1.00
C LEU A 172 4.16 -10.77 0.35
N TRP A 173 3.24 -10.29 1.19
CA TRP A 173 3.57 -9.77 2.53
C TRP A 173 4.11 -10.85 3.47
N ASP A 174 3.50 -12.03 3.50
CA ASP A 174 3.91 -13.19 4.31
C ASP A 174 5.31 -13.68 3.91
N ALA A 175 5.60 -13.68 2.61
CA ALA A 175 6.93 -13.96 2.04
C ALA A 175 7.93 -12.78 2.15
N LYS A 176 7.57 -11.68 2.82
CA LYS A 176 8.40 -10.48 3.07
C LYS A 176 8.78 -9.66 1.82
N PHE A 177 8.08 -9.86 0.70
CA PHE A 177 8.13 -8.99 -0.47
C PHE A 177 7.25 -7.75 -0.23
N TYR A 178 7.65 -6.91 0.74
CA TYR A 178 6.82 -5.81 1.20
C TYR A 178 6.57 -4.71 0.14
N PRO A 179 7.55 -4.25 -0.66
CA PRO A 179 7.28 -3.30 -1.74
C PRO A 179 6.25 -3.84 -2.76
N GLU A 180 6.37 -5.11 -3.11
CA GLU A 180 5.49 -5.80 -4.06
C GLU A 180 4.08 -5.98 -3.46
N ALA A 181 4.00 -6.36 -2.18
CA ALA A 181 2.75 -6.42 -1.42
C ALA A 181 2.10 -5.03 -1.30
N GLN A 182 2.87 -3.97 -1.05
CA GLN A 182 2.37 -2.59 -0.98
C GLN A 182 1.73 -2.18 -2.31
N ALA A 183 2.39 -2.45 -3.43
CA ALA A 183 1.85 -2.16 -4.76
C ALA A 183 0.56 -2.95 -5.05
N GLN A 184 0.57 -4.27 -4.79
CA GLN A 184 -0.57 -5.15 -5.03
C GLN A 184 -1.78 -4.82 -4.14
N LEU A 185 -1.56 -4.57 -2.85
CA LEU A 185 -2.64 -4.27 -1.90
C LEU A 185 -3.23 -2.87 -2.15
N LYS A 186 -2.40 -1.90 -2.54
CA LYS A 186 -2.88 -0.59 -2.99
C LYS A 186 -3.77 -0.74 -4.24
N LYS A 187 -3.29 -1.46 -5.26
CA LYS A 187 -4.06 -1.75 -6.48
C LYS A 187 -5.40 -2.45 -6.16
N MET A 188 -5.39 -3.43 -5.27
CA MET A 188 -6.61 -4.12 -4.83
C MET A 188 -7.65 -3.14 -4.24
N VAL A 189 -7.23 -2.20 -3.39
CA VAL A 189 -8.15 -1.22 -2.78
C VAL A 189 -8.63 -0.17 -3.79
N GLU A 190 -7.83 0.16 -4.79
CA GLU A 190 -8.16 1.09 -5.88
C GLU A 190 -9.14 0.47 -6.89
N ASP A 191 -8.90 -0.77 -7.32
CA ASP A 191 -9.72 -1.49 -8.31
C ASP A 191 -11.00 -2.11 -7.70
N HIS A 192 -10.96 -2.51 -6.41
CA HIS A 192 -12.05 -3.20 -5.72
C HIS A 192 -12.48 -2.50 -4.41
N PRO A 193 -12.78 -1.18 -4.42
CA PRO A 193 -12.92 -0.37 -3.21
C PRO A 193 -14.12 -0.77 -2.32
N SER A 194 -15.14 -1.40 -2.90
CA SER A 194 -16.35 -1.89 -2.23
C SER A 194 -16.31 -3.38 -1.88
N HIS A 195 -15.26 -4.12 -2.26
CA HIS A 195 -15.17 -5.55 -1.97
C HIS A 195 -15.01 -5.81 -0.47
N ARG A 196 -15.49 -6.97 0.00
CA ARG A 196 -15.39 -7.39 1.41
C ARG A 196 -13.95 -7.35 1.96
N ARG A 197 -12.95 -7.59 1.10
CA ARG A 197 -11.53 -7.51 1.47
C ARG A 197 -10.95 -6.11 1.45
N ALA A 198 -11.64 -5.07 0.97
CA ALA A 198 -11.06 -3.74 0.85
C ALA A 198 -10.58 -3.15 2.19
N SER A 199 -11.27 -3.42 3.31
CA SER A 199 -10.79 -3.03 4.64
C SER A 199 -9.61 -3.88 5.13
N PHE A 200 -9.57 -5.18 4.77
CA PHE A 200 -8.44 -6.06 5.06
C PHE A 200 -7.19 -5.63 4.28
N ALA A 201 -7.33 -5.35 2.98
CA ALA A 201 -6.25 -4.94 2.11
C ALA A 201 -5.66 -3.58 2.52
N GLN A 202 -6.50 -2.59 2.82
CA GLN A 202 -6.01 -1.27 3.29
C GLN A 202 -5.33 -1.37 4.67
N ASN A 203 -5.84 -2.21 5.58
CA ASN A 203 -5.16 -2.48 6.85
C ASN A 203 -3.81 -3.19 6.62
N LEU A 204 -3.78 -4.20 5.74
CA LEU A 204 -2.58 -4.97 5.44
C LEU A 204 -1.53 -4.13 4.71
N LEU A 205 -1.93 -3.23 3.81
CA LEU A 205 -1.07 -2.24 3.16
C LEU A 205 -0.36 -1.38 4.21
N GLY A 206 -1.11 -0.88 5.19
CA GLY A 206 -0.56 -0.13 6.31
C GLY A 206 0.43 -0.92 7.16
N ARG A 207 0.17 -2.21 7.39
CA ARG A 207 1.09 -3.12 8.10
C ARG A 207 2.33 -3.44 7.26
N ALA A 208 2.17 -3.69 5.97
CA ALA A 208 3.28 -3.89 5.03
C ALA A 208 4.19 -2.65 4.94
N TYR A 209 3.67 -1.43 5.16
CA TYR A 209 4.51 -0.24 5.34
C TYR A 209 5.22 -0.21 6.71
N LEU A 210 4.62 -0.68 7.81
CA LEU A 210 5.30 -0.79 9.11
C LEU A 210 6.46 -1.78 9.06
N ASP A 211 6.22 -2.97 8.51
CA ASP A 211 7.18 -4.07 8.46
C ASP A 211 8.38 -3.75 7.51
N ASP A 212 8.17 -2.82 6.58
CA ASP A 212 9.16 -2.27 5.65
C ASP A 212 9.78 -0.93 6.13
N GLY A 213 9.59 -0.58 7.41
CA GLY A 213 10.23 0.60 8.02
C GLY A 213 9.72 1.96 7.54
N LYS A 214 8.50 2.03 6.98
CA LYS A 214 7.86 3.23 6.41
C LYS A 214 6.66 3.72 7.25
N PRO A 215 6.81 4.07 8.55
CA PRO A 215 5.69 4.38 9.44
C PRO A 215 4.88 5.63 9.03
N ALA A 216 5.48 6.56 8.26
CA ALA A 216 4.74 7.69 7.69
C ALA A 216 3.67 7.22 6.68
N LEU A 217 4.03 6.33 5.75
CA LEU A 217 3.09 5.77 4.76
C LEU A 217 2.09 4.81 5.43
N ALA A 218 2.54 4.04 6.43
CA ALA A 218 1.65 3.24 7.25
C ALA A 218 0.55 4.10 7.90
N SER A 219 0.92 5.23 8.51
CA SER A 219 -0.03 6.13 9.17
C SER A 219 -1.12 6.60 8.20
N VAL A 220 -0.74 6.99 6.97
CA VAL A 220 -1.70 7.40 5.93
C VAL A 220 -2.64 6.25 5.56
N ALA A 221 -2.10 5.09 5.19
CA ALA A 221 -2.91 3.95 4.74
C ALA A 221 -3.88 3.46 5.83
N LEU A 222 -3.42 3.40 7.08
CA LEU A 222 -4.22 2.92 8.23
C LEU A 222 -5.32 3.91 8.60
N TYR A 223 -5.02 5.21 8.64
CA TYR A 223 -6.01 6.25 8.91
C TYR A 223 -7.04 6.36 7.78
N GLU A 224 -6.63 6.15 6.53
CA GLU A 224 -7.54 6.08 5.39
C GLU A 224 -8.51 4.88 5.48
N ASN A 225 -8.09 3.72 5.99
CA ASN A 225 -9.02 2.60 6.25
C ASN A 225 -10.11 3.00 7.26
N TYR A 226 -9.71 3.63 8.37
CA TYR A 226 -10.64 4.10 9.39
C TYR A 226 -11.65 5.10 8.82
N GLN A 227 -11.17 6.16 8.14
CA GLN A 227 -12.04 7.19 7.57
C GLN A 227 -12.97 6.69 6.46
N LYS A 228 -12.44 5.93 5.49
CA LYS A 228 -13.24 5.47 4.33
C LYS A 228 -14.12 4.27 4.63
N ARG A 229 -13.75 3.46 5.64
CA ARG A 229 -14.41 2.19 5.97
C ARG A 229 -14.57 2.04 7.50
N PRO A 230 -15.23 2.96 8.21
CA PRO A 230 -15.34 2.92 9.68
C PRO A 230 -16.15 1.72 10.20
N ARG A 231 -16.94 1.03 9.35
CA ARG A 231 -17.60 -0.24 9.67
C ARG A 231 -16.89 -1.47 9.08
N GLY A 232 -15.70 -1.29 8.49
CA GLY A 232 -14.90 -2.37 7.93
C GLY A 232 -14.29 -3.25 9.01
N GLU A 233 -14.21 -4.56 8.76
CA GLU A 233 -13.77 -5.58 9.72
C GLU A 233 -12.37 -5.33 10.33
N ARG A 234 -11.54 -4.52 9.67
CA ARG A 234 -10.18 -4.14 10.10
C ARG A 234 -9.99 -2.67 10.43
N ALA A 235 -11.06 -1.87 10.51
CA ALA A 235 -10.97 -0.48 10.96
C ALA A 235 -10.44 -0.35 12.41
N PRO A 236 -10.85 -1.19 13.38
CA PRO A 236 -10.28 -1.15 14.73
C PRO A 236 -8.80 -1.56 14.78
N ASP A 237 -8.39 -2.59 14.01
CA ASP A 237 -6.97 -2.94 13.87
C ASP A 237 -6.17 -1.78 13.27
N SER A 238 -6.76 -1.04 12.33
CA SER A 238 -6.12 0.11 11.70
C SER A 238 -5.83 1.23 12.68
N LEU A 239 -6.71 1.52 13.64
CA LEU A 239 -6.40 2.48 14.72
C LEU A 239 -5.26 1.98 15.61
N TYR A 240 -5.27 0.70 16.00
CA TYR A 240 -4.16 0.13 16.77
C TYR A 240 -2.80 0.24 16.04
N PHE A 241 -2.73 -0.18 14.77
CA PHE A 241 -1.49 -0.08 14.00
C PHE A 241 -1.12 1.36 13.66
N LEU A 242 -2.09 2.28 13.53
CA LEU A 242 -1.84 3.72 13.38
C LEU A 242 -1.16 4.28 14.64
N SER A 243 -1.63 3.88 15.83
CA SER A 243 -0.94 4.18 17.09
C SER A 243 0.50 3.63 17.09
N THR A 244 0.72 2.39 16.62
CA THR A 244 2.08 1.83 16.47
C THR A 244 2.96 2.67 15.54
N ALA A 245 2.42 3.08 14.39
CA ALA A 245 3.12 3.94 13.43
C ALA A 245 3.48 5.31 14.04
N LEU A 246 2.54 5.93 14.78
CA LEU A 246 2.76 7.20 15.47
C LEU A 246 3.81 7.08 16.57
N VAL A 247 3.89 5.97 17.31
CA VAL A 247 4.98 5.71 18.26
C VAL A 247 6.34 5.63 17.55
N GLN A 248 6.45 4.93 16.42
CA GLN A 248 7.68 4.88 15.63
C GLN A 248 8.09 6.25 15.07
N LEU A 249 7.13 7.13 14.77
CA LEU A 249 7.35 8.52 14.37
C LEU A 249 7.63 9.48 15.55
N GLY A 250 7.71 8.98 16.80
CA GLY A 250 7.89 9.78 18.01
C GLY A 250 6.64 10.56 18.45
N LYS A 251 5.52 10.47 17.73
CA LYS A 251 4.25 11.18 17.95
C LYS A 251 3.40 10.53 19.04
N LYS A 252 3.99 10.33 20.22
CA LYS A 252 3.42 9.51 21.30
C LYS A 252 2.04 9.98 21.81
N ALA A 253 1.80 11.27 22.00
CA ALA A 253 0.46 11.70 22.45
C ALA A 253 -0.60 11.61 21.34
N ASP A 254 -0.21 11.63 20.05
CA ASP A 254 -1.12 11.36 18.95
C ASP A 254 -1.51 9.88 18.95
N ALA A 255 -0.54 8.99 19.19
CA ALA A 255 -0.77 7.56 19.38
C ALA A 255 -1.75 7.28 20.54
N CYS A 256 -1.60 7.97 21.68
CA CYS A 256 -2.55 7.87 22.79
C CYS A 256 -3.97 8.31 22.43
N ARG A 257 -4.11 9.37 21.63
CA ARG A 257 -5.43 9.87 21.20
C ARG A 257 -6.09 8.95 20.19
N VAL A 258 -5.31 8.32 19.31
CA VAL A 258 -5.79 7.25 18.42
C VAL A 258 -6.25 6.01 19.19
N LEU A 259 -5.57 5.65 20.29
CA LEU A 259 -6.00 4.56 21.17
C LEU A 259 -7.25 4.91 21.98
N ALA A 260 -7.42 6.17 22.39
CA ALA A 260 -8.66 6.64 23.02
C ALA A 260 -9.84 6.56 22.05
N GLU A 261 -9.70 7.15 20.85
CA GLU A 261 -10.68 7.05 19.75
C GLU A 261 -11.09 5.59 19.48
N MET A 262 -10.13 4.67 19.46
CA MET A 262 -10.38 3.24 19.27
C MET A 262 -11.23 2.64 20.40
N GLN A 263 -11.01 3.05 21.66
CA GLN A 263 -11.80 2.60 22.80
C GLN A 263 -13.20 3.21 22.82
N ASP A 264 -13.34 4.45 22.37
CA ASP A 264 -14.61 5.18 22.36
C ASP A 264 -15.52 4.73 21.19
N VAL A 265 -14.94 4.51 20.00
CA VAL A 265 -15.68 4.14 18.77
C VAL A 265 -15.85 2.63 18.60
N TYR A 266 -14.93 1.83 19.13
CA TYR A 266 -14.97 0.35 19.04
C TYR A 266 -14.82 -0.34 20.41
N PRO A 267 -15.60 0.02 21.44
CA PRO A 267 -15.40 -0.44 22.82
C PRO A 267 -15.31 -1.96 22.93
N GLU A 268 -16.26 -2.70 22.34
CA GLU A 268 -16.28 -4.18 22.34
C GLU A 268 -15.05 -4.83 21.70
N VAL A 269 -14.45 -4.19 20.69
CA VAL A 269 -13.24 -4.72 20.03
C VAL A 269 -12.00 -4.38 20.85
N ALA A 270 -11.98 -3.19 21.46
CA ALA A 270 -10.90 -2.67 22.28
C ALA A 270 -10.84 -3.31 23.68
N SER A 271 -11.97 -3.74 24.25
CA SER A 271 -12.05 -4.51 25.50
C SER A 271 -12.02 -6.04 25.26
N GLY A 272 -12.43 -6.48 24.06
CA GLY A 272 -12.35 -7.86 23.61
C GLY A 272 -11.03 -8.18 22.90
N ARG A 273 -11.09 -8.60 21.62
CA ARG A 273 -9.94 -9.22 20.92
C ARG A 273 -8.69 -8.35 20.74
N LEU A 274 -8.77 -7.04 20.99
CA LEU A 274 -7.63 -6.11 20.91
C LEU A 274 -7.19 -5.57 22.29
N ALA A 275 -7.71 -6.07 23.42
CA ALA A 275 -7.39 -5.58 24.77
C ALA A 275 -5.88 -5.54 25.07
N ASP A 276 -5.17 -6.65 24.86
CA ASP A 276 -3.72 -6.73 25.10
C ASP A 276 -2.93 -5.77 24.20
N ARG A 277 -3.41 -5.57 22.97
CA ARG A 277 -2.84 -4.64 21.99
C ARG A 277 -3.07 -3.20 22.40
N VAL A 278 -4.27 -2.83 22.85
CA VAL A 278 -4.56 -1.48 23.39
C VAL A 278 -3.70 -1.21 24.62
N THR A 279 -3.61 -2.15 25.55
CA THR A 279 -2.77 -2.05 26.76
C THR A 279 -1.29 -1.86 26.40
N SER A 280 -0.75 -2.69 25.51
CA SER A 280 0.64 -2.61 25.05
C SER A 280 0.92 -1.33 24.25
N GLY A 281 -0.03 -0.90 23.43
CA GLY A 281 0.02 0.36 22.68
C GLY A 281 0.07 1.57 23.62
N LYS A 282 -0.77 1.59 24.66
CA LYS A 282 -0.76 2.64 25.68
C LYS A 282 0.58 2.71 26.43
N ALA A 283 1.13 1.55 26.79
CA ALA A 283 2.45 1.47 27.41
C ALA A 283 3.56 2.00 26.48
N ALA A 284 3.60 1.56 25.22
CA ALA A 284 4.60 2.02 24.24
C ALA A 284 4.51 3.54 23.96
N ALA A 285 3.30 4.09 23.96
CA ALA A 285 3.02 5.52 23.80
C ALA A 285 3.15 6.34 25.10
N ASN A 286 3.45 5.73 26.25
CA ASN A 286 3.47 6.38 27.57
C ASN A 286 2.18 7.16 27.87
N CYS A 287 1.01 6.57 27.58
CA CYS A 287 -0.27 7.20 27.88
C CYS A 287 -0.51 7.29 29.39
N LYS A 288 -1.23 8.35 29.78
CA LYS A 288 -1.66 8.59 31.17
C LYS A 288 -3.03 7.97 31.44
#